data_AF-A0A7U9SWB3-F1
#
_entry.id   AF-A0A7U9SWB3-F1
#
_cell.length_a   1.000
_cell.length_b   1.000
_cell.length_c   1.000
_cell.angle_alpha   90.00
_cell.angle_beta   90.00
_cell.angle_gamma   90.00
#
_symmetry.space_group_name_H-M   'P 1'
#
loop_
_entity.id
_entity.type
_entity.pdbx_description
1 polymer ?
#
loop_
_entity_poly.entity_id
_entity_poly.type
_entity_poly.pdbx_seq_one_letter_code
_entity_poly.pdbx_strand_id
1 'polypeptide(L)'
;MMSALAEFVCRINYCMEEGSFELNMSGGIIQFKYYMNCMHITPPERIVEHSIMRLIDMFRQYSKGFARIIGGNYNARKAAEACETAYIAKILNDYKRETAYGAEDYYYDADEEICDGRR
;
A
#
# COMPACT_ATOMS: atom_id res chain seq x y z
N MET A 1 19.30 18.50 3.02
CA MET A 1 18.17 17.80 3.68
C MET A 1 16.83 18.20 3.06
N MET A 2 16.44 19.48 3.11
CA MET A 2 15.14 19.93 2.57
C MET A 2 14.98 19.70 1.06
N SER A 3 16.05 19.83 0.27
CA SER A 3 16.04 19.48 -1.16
C SER A 3 15.73 17.99 -1.42
N ALA A 4 16.29 17.09 -0.60
CA ALA A 4 16.04 15.66 -0.71
C ALA A 4 14.62 15.28 -0.27
N LEU A 5 14.05 16.00 0.71
CA LEU A 5 12.67 15.79 1.15
C LEU A 5 11.68 16.26 0.06
N ALA A 6 11.93 17.42 -0.55
CA ALA A 6 11.16 17.91 -1.67
C ALA A 6 11.24 16.97 -2.88
N GLU A 7 12.44 16.49 -3.24
CA GLU A 7 12.60 15.51 -4.31
C GLU A 7 11.86 14.20 -4.02
N PHE A 8 11.92 13.72 -2.77
CA PHE A 8 11.21 12.51 -2.36
C PHE A 8 9.69 12.67 -2.54
N VAL A 9 9.13 13.80 -2.08
CA VAL A 9 7.71 14.13 -2.27
C VAL A 9 7.34 14.19 -3.76
N CYS A 10 8.15 14.84 -4.60
CA CYS A 10 7.90 14.87 -6.04
C CYS A 10 7.87 13.47 -6.67
N ARG A 11 8.78 12.59 -6.26
CA ARG A 11 8.87 11.23 -6.79
C ARG A 11 7.67 10.37 -6.41
N ILE A 12 7.26 10.40 -5.14
CA ILE A 12 6.12 9.59 -4.68
C ILE A 12 4.81 10.13 -5.25
N ASN A 13 4.65 11.46 -5.36
CA ASN A 13 3.45 12.06 -5.94
C ASN A 13 3.29 11.75 -7.43
N TYR A 14 4.38 11.61 -8.19
CA TYR A 14 4.31 11.24 -9.61
C TYR A 14 3.62 9.87 -9.83
N CYS A 15 3.72 8.96 -8.86
CA CYS A 15 3.14 7.63 -8.93
C CYS A 15 1.75 7.53 -8.27
N MET A 16 1.19 8.63 -7.75
CA MET A 16 -0.07 8.63 -7.02
C MET A 16 -1.24 9.08 -7.90
N GLU A 17 -2.30 8.28 -7.91
CA GLU A 17 -3.52 8.60 -8.65
C GLU A 17 -4.56 9.33 -7.77
N GLU A 18 -4.71 8.93 -6.50
CA GLU A 18 -5.80 9.39 -5.63
C GLU A 18 -5.35 10.38 -4.54
N GLY A 19 -4.35 11.21 -4.81
CA GLY A 19 -3.89 12.18 -3.82
C GLY A 19 -2.49 12.70 -4.05
N SER A 20 -2.02 13.49 -3.09
CA SER A 20 -0.66 14.02 -3.09
C SER A 20 -0.19 14.39 -1.69
N PHE A 21 1.08 14.17 -1.42
CA PHE A 21 1.75 14.76 -0.26
C PHE A 21 2.08 16.24 -0.52
N GLU A 22 1.81 17.07 0.49
CA GLU A 22 2.19 18.47 0.54
C GLU A 22 3.26 18.67 1.62
N LEU A 23 4.25 19.50 1.32
CA LEU A 23 5.36 19.81 2.21
C LEU A 23 5.42 21.32 2.46
N ASN A 24 5.17 21.71 3.71
CA ASN A 24 5.38 23.08 4.15
C ASN A 24 6.86 23.28 4.49
N MET A 25 7.59 23.94 3.61
CA MET A 25 9.03 24.19 3.75
C MET A 25 9.39 25.15 4.90
N SER A 26 8.43 25.95 5.39
CA SER A 26 8.65 26.89 6.50
C SER A 26 8.37 26.25 7.86
N GLY A 27 7.33 25.41 7.95
CA GLY A 27 6.88 24.78 9.20
C GLY A 27 7.27 23.31 9.37
N GLY A 28 7.85 22.67 8.34
CA GLY A 28 8.20 21.25 8.35
C GLY A 28 6.99 20.30 8.38
N ILE A 29 5.78 20.81 8.12
CA ILE A 29 4.56 20.02 8.14
C ILE A 29 4.48 19.20 6.85
N ILE A 30 4.23 17.90 7.00
CA ILE A 30 3.91 16.98 5.92
C ILE A 30 2.43 16.64 6.02
N GLN A 31 1.68 16.85 4.94
CA GLN A 31 0.25 16.56 4.87
C GLN A 31 -0.01 15.65 3.68
N PHE A 32 -1.06 14.85 3.76
CA PHE A 32 -1.55 14.07 2.61
C PHE A 32 -2.97 14.51 2.29
N LYS A 33 -3.21 14.86 1.02
CA LYS A 33 -4.51 15.23 0.51
C LYS A 33 -5.04 14.11 -0.35
N TYR A 34 -6.23 13.61 -0.02
CA TYR A 34 -6.92 12.59 -0.78
C TYR A 34 -7.98 13.24 -1.68
N TYR A 35 -8.08 12.78 -2.93
CA TYR A 35 -9.10 13.23 -3.87
C TYR A 35 -10.17 12.15 -4.02
N MET A 36 -11.41 12.49 -3.70
CA MET A 36 -12.56 11.60 -3.89
C MET A 36 -13.48 12.16 -4.97
N ASN A 37 -13.65 11.41 -6.05
CA ASN A 37 -14.67 11.74 -7.05
C ASN A 37 -16.04 11.29 -6.56
N CYS A 38 -16.88 12.25 -6.17
CA CYS A 38 -18.24 11.98 -5.70
C CYS A 38 -19.30 12.06 -6.80
N MET A 39 -18.97 12.39 -8.06
CA MET A 39 -19.92 12.45 -9.19
C MET A 39 -21.25 13.20 -8.88
N HIS A 40 -21.19 14.27 -8.07
CA HIS A 40 -22.34 15.04 -7.58
C HIS A 40 -23.35 14.30 -6.69
N ILE A 41 -23.02 13.09 -6.22
CA ILE A 41 -23.79 12.36 -5.21
C ILE A 41 -23.13 12.46 -3.84
N THR A 42 -23.93 12.31 -2.77
CA THR A 42 -23.36 12.17 -1.42
C THR A 42 -22.69 10.80 -1.34
N PRO A 43 -21.38 10.72 -1.04
CA PRO A 43 -20.70 9.44 -0.94
C PRO A 43 -21.30 8.63 0.22
N PRO A 44 -21.55 7.33 0.04
CA PRO A 44 -22.01 6.48 1.13
C PRO A 44 -20.89 6.35 2.19
N GLU A 45 -21.28 6.10 3.44
CA GLU A 45 -20.38 6.03 4.60
C GLU A 45 -19.13 5.17 4.34
N ARG A 46 -19.29 3.97 3.77
CA ARG A 46 -18.18 3.08 3.41
C ARG A 46 -17.10 3.73 2.52
N ILE A 47 -17.48 4.65 1.62
CA ILE A 47 -16.54 5.34 0.74
C ILE A 47 -15.78 6.42 1.52
N VAL A 48 -16.45 7.07 2.46
CA VAL A 48 -15.81 8.00 3.40
C VAL A 48 -14.83 7.26 4.30
N GLU A 49 -15.22 6.13 4.88
CA GLU A 49 -14.34 5.27 5.68
C GLU A 49 -13.12 4.81 4.86
N HIS A 50 -13.34 4.35 3.63
CA HIS A 50 -12.26 3.95 2.72
C HIS A 50 -11.26 5.09 2.50
N SER A 51 -11.72 6.33 2.31
CA SER A 51 -10.81 7.48 2.16
C SER A 51 -9.96 7.75 3.39
N ILE A 52 -10.51 7.54 4.59
CA ILE A 52 -9.77 7.69 5.85
C ILE A 52 -8.71 6.59 5.97
N MET A 53 -9.08 5.36 5.66
CA MET A 53 -8.13 4.24 5.66
C MET A 53 -7.01 4.45 4.64
N ARG A 54 -7.33 5.04 3.48
CA ARG A 54 -6.34 5.35 2.45
C ARG A 54 -5.30 6.35 2.95
N LEU A 55 -5.68 7.38 3.71
CA LEU A 55 -4.73 8.30 4.36
C LEU A 55 -3.74 7.53 5.25
N ILE A 56 -4.25 6.61 6.07
CA ILE A 56 -3.42 5.81 7.00
C ILE A 56 -2.43 4.94 6.21
N ASP A 57 -2.89 4.30 5.13
CA ASP A 57 -2.05 3.45 4.30
C ASP A 57 -0.94 4.23 3.59
N MET A 58 -1.22 5.44 3.11
CA MET A 58 -0.19 6.30 2.52
C MET A 58 0.89 6.67 3.53
N PHE A 59 0.52 7.03 4.76
CA PHE A 59 1.52 7.28 5.81
C PHE A 59 2.27 6.00 6.20
N ARG A 60 1.61 4.83 6.26
CA ARG A 60 2.30 3.55 6.53
C ARG A 60 3.31 3.20 5.43
N GLN A 61 2.96 3.43 4.17
CA GLN A 61 3.83 3.15 3.03
C GLN A 61 5.05 4.07 3.01
N TYR A 62 4.87 5.38 3.17
CA TYR A 62 5.94 6.36 2.92
C TYR A 62 6.64 6.90 4.18
N SER A 63 6.10 6.69 5.39
CA SER A 63 6.70 7.18 6.64
C SER A 63 8.16 6.76 6.84
N LYS A 64 8.50 5.51 6.49
CA LYS A 64 9.90 5.04 6.56
C LYS A 64 10.81 5.80 5.60
N GLY A 65 10.32 6.15 4.41
CA GLY A 65 11.04 7.00 3.47
C GLY A 65 11.28 8.39 4.03
N PHE A 66 10.22 9.04 4.54
CA PHE A 66 10.32 10.34 5.19
C PHE A 66 11.34 10.33 6.35
N ALA A 67 11.25 9.36 7.27
CA ALA A 67 12.16 9.23 8.40
C ALA A 67 13.63 9.06 7.97
N ARG A 68 13.89 8.27 6.91
CA ARG A 68 15.24 8.05 6.38
C ARG A 68 15.85 9.31 5.76
N ILE A 69 15.04 10.11 5.05
CA ILE A 69 15.47 11.38 4.45
C ILE A 69 15.73 12.44 5.53
N ILE A 70 14.80 12.57 6.49
CA ILE A 70 14.94 13.50 7.63
C ILE A 70 16.16 13.13 8.48
N GLY A 71 16.40 11.84 8.70
CA GLY A 71 17.58 11.34 9.43
C GLY A 71 18.90 11.48 8.66
N GLY A 72 18.91 12.01 7.43
CA GLY A 72 20.13 12.27 6.66
C GLY A 72 20.82 11.05 6.04
N ASN A 73 20.22 9.86 6.15
CA ASN A 73 20.89 8.60 5.84
C ASN A 73 20.65 8.07 4.42
N TYR A 74 19.80 8.73 3.63
CA TYR A 74 19.34 8.22 2.33
C TYR A 74 19.16 9.35 1.31
N ASN A 75 19.28 9.01 0.01
CA ASN A 75 18.85 9.90 -1.06
C ASN A 75 17.37 9.65 -1.42
N ALA A 76 16.72 10.67 -1.99
CA ALA A 76 15.29 10.68 -2.29
C ALA A 76 14.86 9.50 -3.18
N ARG A 77 15.61 9.23 -4.25
CA ARG A 77 15.33 8.15 -5.20
C ARG A 77 15.29 6.78 -4.52
N LYS A 78 16.34 6.40 -3.80
CA LYS A 78 16.42 5.10 -3.12
C LYS A 78 15.35 4.96 -2.04
N ALA A 79 15.00 6.06 -1.36
CA ALA A 79 13.93 6.05 -0.37
C ALA A 79 12.57 5.76 -1.01
N ALA A 80 12.28 6.40 -2.16
CA ALA A 80 11.03 6.17 -2.91
C ALA A 80 10.96 4.73 -3.44
N GLU A 81 11.99 4.27 -4.13
CA GLU A 81 12.08 2.90 -4.67
C GLU A 81 11.89 1.84 -3.57
N ALA A 82 12.47 2.05 -2.38
CA ALA A 82 12.30 1.13 -1.26
C ALA A 82 10.87 1.10 -0.71
N CYS A 83 10.18 2.25 -0.68
CA CYS A 83 8.77 2.30 -0.23
C CYS A 83 7.87 1.56 -1.22
N GLU A 84 8.03 1.81 -2.52
CA GLU A 84 7.24 1.13 -3.57
C GLU A 84 7.48 -0.37 -3.61
N THR A 85 8.75 -0.80 -3.54
CA THR A 85 9.10 -2.22 -3.55
C THR A 85 8.49 -2.95 -2.36
N ALA A 86 8.52 -2.33 -1.17
CA ALA A 86 7.90 -2.91 0.01
C ALA A 86 6.37 -3.01 -0.12
N TYR A 87 5.74 -2.02 -0.75
CA TYR A 87 4.30 -2.03 -0.99
C TYR A 87 3.88 -3.11 -1.99
N ILE A 88 4.57 -3.22 -3.12
CA ILE A 88 4.34 -4.28 -4.12
C ILE A 88 4.54 -5.66 -3.49
N ALA A 89 5.61 -5.86 -2.72
CA ALA A 89 5.86 -7.12 -2.02
C ALA A 89 4.73 -7.47 -1.03
N LYS A 90 4.16 -6.47 -0.34
CA LYS A 90 3.00 -6.67 0.53
C LYS A 90 1.78 -7.14 -0.27
N ILE A 91 1.42 -6.44 -1.35
CA ILE A 91 0.29 -6.81 -2.21
C ILE A 91 0.45 -8.24 -2.74
N LEU A 92 1.63 -8.58 -3.25
CA LEU A 92 1.90 -9.93 -3.78
C LEU A 92 1.79 -11.01 -2.70
N ASN A 93 2.19 -10.72 -1.46
CA ASN A 93 2.05 -11.66 -0.35
C ASN A 93 0.60 -11.81 0.10
N ASP A 94 -0.16 -10.73 0.13
CA ASP A 94 -1.58 -10.76 0.47
C ASP A 94 -2.36 -11.58 -0.57
N TYR A 95 -2.10 -11.36 -1.87
CA TYR A 95 -2.68 -12.17 -2.96
C TYR A 95 -2.32 -13.66 -2.83
N LYS A 96 -1.05 -13.98 -2.53
CA LYS A 96 -0.62 -15.37 -2.32
C LYS A 96 -1.37 -16.04 -1.18
N ARG A 97 -1.63 -15.32 -0.08
CA ARG A 97 -2.38 -15.85 1.07
C ARG A 97 -3.83 -16.15 0.72
N GLU A 98 -4.48 -15.26 -0.01
CA GLU A 98 -5.85 -15.47 -0.48
C GLU A 98 -5.94 -16.68 -1.42
N THR A 99 -4.98 -16.84 -2.34
CA THR A 99 -4.95 -18.02 -3.24
C THR A 99 -4.57 -19.32 -2.53
N ALA A 100 -3.78 -19.27 -1.46
CA ALA A 100 -3.44 -20.45 -0.67
C ALA A 100 -4.64 -20.94 0.17
N TYR A 101 -5.42 -20.03 0.73
CA TYR A 101 -6.68 -20.37 1.41
C TYR A 101 -7.72 -20.96 0.44
N GLY A 102 -7.76 -20.48 -0.81
CA GLY A 102 -8.66 -21.03 -1.85
C GLY A 102 -8.25 -22.40 -2.41
N ALA A 103 -7.05 -22.90 -2.12
CA ALA A 103 -6.55 -24.19 -2.61
C ALA A 103 -6.78 -25.35 -1.62
N GLU A 104 -7.01 -25.06 -0.33
CA GLU A 104 -7.28 -26.08 0.69
C GLU A 104 -8.74 -26.60 0.66
N ASP A 105 -9.68 -25.87 0.04
CA ASP A 105 -11.11 -26.25 -0.06
C ASP A 105 -11.44 -27.17 -1.27
N TYR A 106 -10.43 -27.55 -2.08
CA TYR A 106 -10.60 -28.39 -3.29
C TYR A 106 -9.97 -29.78 -3.20
N TYR A 107 -9.75 -30.30 -1.99
CA TYR A 107 -9.53 -31.73 -1.78
C TYR A 107 -10.84 -32.39 -1.34
N TYR A 108 -11.73 -32.65 -2.30
CA TYR A 108 -12.73 -33.71 -2.15
C TYR A 108 -11.99 -35.05 -2.20
N ASP A 109 -12.15 -35.83 -1.14
CA ASP A 109 -11.79 -37.23 -0.93
C ASP A 109 -11.40 -37.99 -2.22
N ALA A 110 -10.09 -38.13 -2.45
CA ALA A 110 -9.54 -39.01 -3.48
C ALA A 110 -8.79 -40.22 -2.88
N ASP A 111 -9.13 -40.62 -1.65
CA ASP A 111 -8.47 -41.70 -0.90
C ASP A 111 -9.40 -42.85 -0.46
N GLU A 112 -10.56 -43.03 -1.10
CA GLU A 112 -11.34 -44.29 -0.95
C GLU A 112 -11.76 -44.87 -2.30
N GLU A 113 -10.77 -45.32 -3.09
CA GLU A 113 -10.92 -46.56 -3.86
C GLU A 113 -9.55 -46.99 -4.37
N ILE A 114 -8.92 -47.96 -3.70
CA ILE A 114 -8.13 -49.05 -4.29
C ILE A 114 -7.75 -50.07 -3.18
N CYS A 115 -8.37 -51.25 -3.30
CA CYS A 115 -7.99 -52.59 -2.80
C CYS A 115 -8.27 -53.02 -1.34
N ASP A 116 -9.38 -53.77 -1.13
CA ASP A 116 -9.28 -55.17 -0.67
C ASP A 116 -10.38 -56.02 -1.35
N GLY A 117 -9.92 -56.97 -2.18
CA GLY A 117 -10.78 -57.99 -2.75
C GLY A 117 -11.15 -59.02 -1.69
N ARG A 118 -12.42 -59.03 -1.28
CA ARG A 118 -13.07 -60.21 -0.69
C ARG A 118 -14.44 -60.45 -1.33
N ARG A 119 -14.42 -61.33 -2.34
CA ARG A 119 -15.41 -62.38 -2.55
C ARG A 119 -14.68 -63.66 -2.89
#